data_AF-A0A2A6LAV1-F1
#
_entry.id   AF-A0A2A6LAV1-F1
#
_cell.length_a   1.000
_cell.length_b   1.000
_cell.length_c   1.000
_cell.angle_alpha   90.00
_cell.angle_beta   90.00
_cell.angle_gamma   90.00
#
_symmetry.space_group_name_H-M   'P 1'
#
loop_
_entity.id
_entity.type
_entity.pdbx_description
1 polymer ?
#
loop_
_entity_poly.entity_id
_entity_poly.type
_entity_poly.pdbx_seq_one_letter_code
_entity_poly.pdbx_strand_id
1 'polypeptide(L)' 'MLLLERISMETDGSAVVATWENRAQIIDIMRSARGMSQELQDLWNKSGGMGRLSQVDTDRLVELLRDIGDLNEMLMRLA' A
#
# COMPACT_ATOMS: atom_id res chain seq x y z
N MET A 1 23.63 -9.93 -18.81
CA MET A 1 23.22 -9.79 -17.40
C MET A 1 22.74 -8.37 -17.22
N LEU A 2 21.44 -8.13 -17.44
CA LEU A 2 20.82 -6.80 -17.44
C LEU A 2 19.50 -6.92 -16.67
N LEU A 3 19.18 -5.90 -15.86
CA LEU A 3 17.93 -5.64 -15.10
C LEU A 3 17.89 -5.82 -13.57
N LEU A 4 19.01 -6.02 -12.87
CA LEU A 4 18.98 -5.98 -11.39
C LEU A 4 19.67 -4.75 -10.76
N GLU A 5 20.36 -3.92 -11.54
CA GLU A 5 21.13 -2.77 -11.01
C GLU A 5 20.37 -1.44 -10.96
N ARG A 6 19.03 -1.41 -11.09
CA ARG A 6 18.26 -0.16 -11.01
C ARG A 6 17.03 -0.19 -10.10
N ILE A 7 17.22 -0.74 -8.90
CA ILE A 7 16.49 -0.24 -7.72
C ILE A 7 17.52 0.10 -6.66
N SER A 8 18.39 1.06 -6.98
CA SER A 8 19.02 1.89 -5.95
C SER A 8 18.29 3.22 -6.02
N MET A 9 17.07 3.25 -5.49
CA MET A 9 16.52 4.51 -5.01
C MET A 9 17.33 4.83 -3.77
N GLU A 10 18.20 5.85 -3.84
CA GLU A 10 18.68 6.51 -2.64
C GLU A 10 17.46 7.12 -1.95
N THR A 11 16.78 6.32 -1.14
CA THR A 11 15.88 6.82 -0.11
C THR A 11 16.77 7.19 1.06
N ASP A 12 17.00 8.50 1.22
CA ASP A 12 17.67 9.11 2.37
C ASP A 12 16.79 9.00 3.65
N GLY A 13 16.27 7.80 3.90
CA GLY A 13 15.29 7.50 4.93
C GLY A 13 15.29 6.01 5.20
N SER A 14 15.74 5.64 6.40
CA SER A 14 15.65 4.32 7.05
C SER A 14 15.30 3.17 6.10
N ALA A 15 16.32 2.58 5.45
CA ALA A 15 16.10 1.43 4.59
C ALA A 15 15.60 0.26 5.45
N VAL A 16 14.31 -0.08 5.34
CA VAL A 16 13.73 -1.23 6.02
C VAL A 16 14.46 -2.49 5.53
N VAL A 17 15.23 -3.12 6.43
CA VAL A 17 15.92 -4.38 6.12
C VAL A 17 14.97 -5.54 6.43
N ALA A 18 14.55 -6.28 5.40
CA ALA A 18 13.78 -7.49 5.60
C ALA A 18 14.65 -8.59 6.22
N THR A 19 14.26 -9.09 7.40
CA THR A 19 14.96 -10.14 8.14
C THR A 19 14.03 -11.31 8.45
N TRP A 20 14.57 -12.39 9.03
CA TRP A 20 13.74 -13.53 9.44
C TRP A 20 12.85 -13.20 10.65
N GLU A 21 13.32 -12.28 11.49
CA GLU A 21 12.63 -11.77 12.70
C GLU A 21 11.42 -10.92 12.33
N ASN A 22 11.53 -10.03 11.34
CA ASN A 22 10.43 -9.14 10.94
C ASN A 22 9.54 -9.70 9.81
N ARG A 23 9.82 -10.90 9.30
CA ARG A 23 9.09 -11.53 8.18
C ARG A 23 7.57 -11.56 8.36
N ALA A 24 7.10 -11.86 9.58
CA ALA A 24 5.67 -12.00 9.85
C ALA A 24 4.95 -10.65 9.75
N GLN A 25 5.57 -9.60 10.28
CA GLN A 25 5.06 -8.23 10.22
C GLN A 25 5.01 -7.72 8.77
N ILE A 26 6.05 -7.99 7.98
CA ILE A 26 6.07 -7.62 6.55
C ILE A 26 4.95 -8.35 5.79
N ILE A 27 4.73 -9.65 6.06
CA ILE A 27 3.63 -10.42 5.44
C ILE A 27 2.26 -9.85 5.83
N ASP A 28 2.07 -9.45 7.08
CA ASP A 28 0.81 -8.88 7.54
C ASP A 28 0.56 -7.49 6.91
N ILE A 29 1.60 -6.65 6.78
CA ILE A 29 1.53 -5.38 6.04
C ILE A 29 1.11 -5.63 4.58
N MET A 30 1.75 -6.59 3.89
CA MET A 30 1.40 -6.92 2.52
C MET A 30 -0.03 -7.48 2.38
N ARG A 31 -0.49 -8.28 3.35
CA ARG A 31 -1.85 -8.81 3.36
C ARG A 31 -2.87 -7.68 3.49
N SER A 32 -2.62 -6.71 4.36
CA SER A 32 -3.47 -5.52 4.51
C SER A 32 -3.48 -4.67 3.24
N ALA A 33 -2.31 -4.39 2.65
CA ALA A 33 -2.21 -3.65 1.39
C ALA A 33 -2.98 -4.33 0.24
N ARG A 34 -2.93 -5.66 0.17
CA ARG A 34 -3.74 -6.43 -0.79
C ARG A 34 -5.24 -6.26 -0.55
N GLY A 35 -5.69 -6.31 0.70
CA GLY A 35 -7.09 -6.09 1.06
C GLY A 35 -7.58 -4.70 0.63
N MET A 36 -6.80 -3.66 0.93
CA MET A 36 -7.11 -2.27 0.54
C MET A 36 -7.13 -2.09 -0.99
N SER A 37 -6.23 -2.75 -1.70
CA SER A 37 -6.22 -2.72 -3.18
C SER A 37 -7.49 -3.34 -3.77
N GLN A 38 -7.99 -4.43 -3.16
CA GLN A 38 -9.26 -5.03 -3.57
C GLN A 38 -10.43 -4.10 -3.28
N GLU A 39 -10.45 -3.44 -2.12
CA GLU A 39 -11.50 -2.50 -1.77
C GLU A 39 -11.54 -1.29 -2.72
N LEU A 40 -10.37 -0.75 -3.09
CA LEU A 40 -10.26 0.28 -4.12
C LEU A 40 -10.88 -0.16 -5.46
N GLN A 41 -10.58 -1.39 -5.89
CA GLN A 41 -11.16 -1.95 -7.11
C GLN A 41 -12.69 -2.08 -7.01
N ASP A 42 -13.21 -2.45 -5.85
CA ASP A 42 -14.64 -2.59 -5.62
C ASP A 42 -15.37 -1.24 -5.64
N LEU A 43 -14.76 -0.19 -5.05
CA LEU A 43 -15.25 1.19 -5.17
C LEU A 43 -15.31 1.62 -6.65
N TRP A 44 -14.27 1.31 -7.42
CA TRP A 44 -14.22 1.65 -8.83
C TRP A 44 -15.26 0.89 -9.66
N ASN A 45 -15.44 -0.42 -9.39
CA ASN A 45 -16.43 -1.25 -10.06
C ASN A 45 -17.86 -0.79 -9.78
N LYS A 46 -18.16 -0.37 -8.55
CA LYS A 46 -19.46 0.25 -8.20
C LYS A 46 -19.70 1.54 -9.00
N SER A 47 -18.64 2.33 -9.23
CA SER A 47 -18.71 3.57 -10.00
C SER A 47 -18.83 3.37 -11.52
N GLY A 48 -18.51 2.17 -12.01
CA GLY A 48 -18.41 1.82 -13.44
C GLY A 48 -19.70 1.99 -14.25
N GLY A 49 -20.86 2.16 -13.60
CA GLY A 49 -22.10 2.54 -14.26
C GLY A 49 -22.35 4.05 -14.40
N MET A 50 -21.63 4.89 -13.64
CA MET A 50 -21.92 6.34 -13.51
C MET A 50 -20.77 7.25 -13.96
N GLY A 51 -19.59 6.71 -14.24
CA GLY A 51 -18.41 7.46 -14.70
C GLY A 51 -17.78 8.36 -13.63
N ARG A 52 -18.23 8.26 -12.38
CA ARG A 52 -17.68 8.97 -11.20
C ARG A 52 -18.06 8.21 -9.93
N LEU A 53 -17.24 8.36 -8.88
CA LEU A 53 -17.56 7.87 -7.54
C LEU A 53 -18.69 8.72 -6.92
N SER A 54 -19.52 8.10 -6.07
CA SER A 54 -20.40 8.86 -5.18
C SER A 54 -19.57 9.61 -4.13
N GLN A 55 -20.16 10.59 -3.43
CA GLN A 55 -19.45 11.26 -2.34
C GLN A 55 -19.03 10.25 -1.26
N VAL A 56 -19.90 9.32 -0.90
CA VAL A 56 -19.62 8.26 0.09
C VAL A 56 -18.43 7.39 -0.36
N ASP A 57 -18.40 6.98 -1.62
CA ASP A 57 -17.29 6.19 -2.16
C ASP A 57 -15.99 7.02 -2.25
N THR A 58 -16.11 8.34 -2.47
CA THR A 58 -14.98 9.27 -2.47
C THR A 58 -14.41 9.44 -1.06
N ASP A 59 -15.25 9.57 -0.04
CA ASP A 59 -14.83 9.65 1.35
C ASP A 59 -14.11 8.36 1.76
N ARG A 60 -14.64 7.20 1.33
CA ARG A 60 -14.00 5.90 1.59
C ARG A 60 -12.66 5.75 0.86
N LEU A 61 -12.53 6.27 -0.37
CA LEU A 61 -11.26 6.31 -1.09
C LEU A 61 -10.21 7.13 -0.32
N VAL A 62 -10.59 8.27 0.25
CA VAL A 62 -9.67 9.10 1.04
C VAL A 62 -9.21 8.37 2.30
N GLU A 63 -10.09 7.62 2.97
CA GLU A 63 -9.72 6.77 4.11
C GLU A 63 -8.73 5.68 3.69
N LEU A 64 -8.98 4.97 2.59
CA LEU A 64 -8.07 3.93 2.09
C LEU A 64 -6.67 4.48 1.80
N LEU A 65 -6.56 5.69 1.25
CA LEU A 65 -5.27 6.33 1.00
C LEU A 65 -4.54 6.69 2.29
N ARG A 66 -5.26 7.07 3.36
CA ARG A 66 -4.66 7.29 4.68
C ARG A 66 -4.16 5.97 5.28
N ASP A 67 -4.97 4.92 5.22
CA ASP A 67 -4.61 3.60 5.72
C ASP A 67 -3.35 3.05 5.00
N ILE A 68 -3.19 3.31 3.70
CA ILE A 68 -1.96 2.97 2.95
C ILE A 68 -0.75 3.76 3.49
N GLY A 69 -0.94 5.04 3.82
CA GLY A 69 0.08 5.86 4.48
C GLY A 69 0.51 5.26 5.82
N ASP A 70 -0.44 4.83 6.63
CA ASP A 70 -0.19 4.18 7.92
C ASP A 70 0.57 2.86 7.76
N LEU A 71 0.25 2.06 6.73
CA LEU A 71 1.02 0.84 6.41
C LEU A 71 2.47 1.15 6.05
N ASN A 72 2.71 2.24 5.32
CA ASN A 72 4.07 2.70 5.03
C ASN A 72 4.80 3.12 6.32
N GLU A 73 4.14 3.86 7.23
CA GLU A 73 4.74 4.18 8.53
C GLU A 73 5.04 2.93 9.36
N MET A 74 4.13 1.95 9.38
CA MET A 74 4.34 0.67 10.05
C MET A 74 5.56 -0.06 9.50
N LEU A 75 5.72 -0.07 8.17
CA LEU A 75 6.88 -0.66 7.51
C LEU A 75 8.18 0.08 7.91
N MET A 76 8.18 1.41 7.92
CA MET A 76 9.34 2.23 8.28
C MET A 76 9.77 2.05 9.75
N ARG A 77 8.85 1.69 10.65
CA ARG A 77 9.17 1.34 12.06
C ARG A 77 9.91 0.01 12.21
N LEU A 78 10.05 -0.78 11.14
CA LEU A 78 10.83 -2.02 11.12
C LEU A 78 12.31 -1.81 10.73
N ALA A 79 12.68 -0.59 10.35
CA ALA A 79 14.05 -0.22 9.98
C ALA A 79 14.94 0.04 11.19
#